data_AF-A0A3Q9KM57-F1
#
_entry.id   AF-A0A3Q9KM57-F1
#
_cell.length_a   1.000
_cell.length_b   1.000
_cell.length_c   1.000
_cell.angle_alpha   90.00
_cell.angle_beta   90.00
_cell.angle_gamma   90.00
#
_symmetry.space_group_name_H-M   'P 1'
#
loop_
_entity.id
_entity.type
_entity.pdbx_description
1 polymer ?
#
loop_
_entity_poly.entity_id
_entity_poly.type
_entity_poly.pdbx_seq_one_letter_code
_entity_poly.pdbx_strand_id
1 'polypeptide(L)'
;MDFRVLGALEVWRGTERVPVPGARRQRVLAALLLAPNAVVPLSRLAEMTWDDEPPASAVKQLRNSVSALRERLGDSAQRLILTEEPGYRIRVAEQDLDSLRFAAGVALDRYALHLVDALGFLVLMGGWEERVDTATAGLRAARRSGLTEHEANVLLARGEALVQMRHPDAEPDLTRASTLAEEIGNLHLQIAARTELGQLLRRQTRFAEALGDFDEARVLSRGFDT
;
A
#
# COMPACT_ATOMS: atom_id res chain seq x y z
N MET A 1 10.24 -8.81 20.07
CA MET A 1 11.19 -8.91 18.93
C MET A 1 11.27 -7.51 18.36
N ASP A 2 12.42 -7.06 17.85
CA ASP A 2 12.51 -5.76 17.17
C ASP A 2 12.94 -5.98 15.71
N PHE A 3 12.12 -5.53 14.78
CA PHE A 3 12.32 -5.62 13.34
C PHE A 3 12.67 -4.25 12.78
N ARG A 4 13.67 -4.23 11.90
CA ARG A 4 14.09 -3.01 11.21
C ARG A 4 14.06 -3.20 9.71
N VAL A 5 13.24 -2.39 9.02
CA VAL A 5 13.00 -2.48 7.58
C VAL A 5 13.22 -1.15 6.87
N LEU A 6 13.41 -0.03 7.58
CA LEU A 6 13.72 1.29 7.00
C LEU A 6 15.19 1.43 6.57
N GLY A 7 15.86 0.30 6.33
CA GLY A 7 17.26 0.16 5.97
C GLY A 7 17.55 -1.30 5.61
N ALA A 8 18.78 -1.76 5.83
CA ALA A 8 19.05 -3.19 5.71
C ALA A 8 18.18 -3.97 6.71
N LEU A 9 17.59 -5.09 6.27
CA LEU A 9 16.72 -5.90 7.13
C LEU A 9 17.49 -6.39 8.37
N GLU A 10 17.01 -6.01 9.55
CA GLU A 10 17.54 -6.48 10.83
C GLU A 10 16.45 -7.07 11.72
N VAL A 11 16.83 -8.07 12.50
CA VAL A 11 15.97 -8.70 13.50
C VAL A 11 16.75 -8.77 14.80
N TRP A 12 16.10 -8.36 15.89
CA TRP A 12 16.68 -8.29 17.22
C TRP A 12 15.77 -8.97 18.24
N ARG A 13 16.39 -9.70 19.17
CA ARG A 13 15.74 -10.29 20.35
C ARG A 13 16.38 -9.64 21.59
N GLY A 14 15.72 -8.62 22.13
CA GLY A 14 16.35 -7.76 23.14
C GLY A 14 17.56 -7.06 22.53
N THR A 15 18.75 -7.31 23.07
CA THR A 15 20.03 -6.75 22.57
C THR A 15 20.77 -7.68 21.60
N GLU A 16 20.27 -8.90 21.38
CA GLU A 16 20.92 -9.88 20.51
C GLU A 16 20.39 -9.78 19.06
N ARG A 17 21.29 -9.66 18.09
CA ARG A 17 20.91 -9.71 16.67
C ARG A 17 20.63 -11.15 16.25
N VAL A 18 19.45 -11.37 15.69
CA VAL A 18 19.04 -12.67 15.12
C VAL A 18 19.38 -12.69 13.63
N PRO A 19 20.39 -13.46 13.18
CA PRO A 19 20.75 -13.50 11.76
C PRO A 19 19.68 -14.23 10.94
N VAL A 20 19.23 -13.61 9.87
CA VAL A 20 18.36 -14.21 8.85
C VAL A 20 19.20 -14.46 7.59
N PRO A 21 19.93 -15.58 7.50
CA PRO A 21 20.82 -15.83 6.37
C PRO A 21 20.03 -16.13 5.10
N GLY A 22 20.51 -15.68 3.95
CA GLY A 22 19.99 -16.03 2.63
C GLY A 22 18.92 -15.06 2.12
N ALA A 23 19.16 -14.53 0.92
CA ALA A 23 18.34 -13.50 0.29
C ALA A 23 16.85 -13.88 0.20
N ARG A 24 16.54 -15.15 -0.10
CA ARG A 24 15.14 -15.62 -0.20
C ARG A 24 14.37 -15.51 1.12
N ARG A 25 14.99 -15.90 2.24
CA ARG A 25 14.35 -15.78 3.56
C ARG A 25 14.21 -14.33 3.98
N GLN A 26 15.20 -13.50 3.66
CA GLN A 26 15.15 -12.07 3.91
C GLN A 26 14.01 -11.41 3.12
N ARG A 27 13.85 -11.74 1.83
CA ARG A 27 12.74 -11.25 0.98
C ARG A 27 11.38 -11.69 1.52
N VAL A 28 11.21 -12.96 1.89
CA VAL A 28 9.95 -13.44 2.49
C VAL A 28 9.64 -12.72 3.80
N LEU A 29 10.62 -12.55 4.68
CA LEU A 29 10.42 -11.84 5.95
C LEU A 29 10.08 -10.36 5.72
N ALA A 30 10.81 -9.70 4.81
CA ALA A 30 10.53 -8.31 4.43
C ALA A 30 9.13 -8.16 3.84
N ALA A 31 8.71 -9.07 2.95
CA ALA A 31 7.37 -9.04 2.36
C ALA A 31 6.26 -9.13 3.41
N LEU A 32 6.44 -9.96 4.44
CA LEU A 32 5.50 -10.03 5.56
C LEU A 32 5.54 -8.76 6.42
N LEU A 33 6.73 -8.21 6.71
CA LEU A 33 6.89 -7.01 7.53
C LEU A 33 6.42 -5.72 6.83
N LEU A 34 6.37 -5.70 5.51
CA LEU A 34 5.80 -4.60 4.72
C LEU A 34 4.27 -4.60 4.75
N ALA A 35 3.65 -5.74 5.07
CA ALA A 35 2.21 -5.88 5.29
C ALA A 35 1.92 -6.41 6.72
N PRO A 36 2.36 -5.67 7.77
CA PRO A 36 2.30 -6.17 9.13
C PRO A 36 0.84 -6.42 9.53
N ASN A 37 0.59 -7.51 10.24
CA ASN A 37 -0.74 -7.91 10.72
C ASN A 37 -1.78 -8.23 9.62
N ALA A 38 -1.42 -8.19 8.34
CA ALA A 38 -2.26 -8.62 7.21
C ALA A 38 -1.89 -10.03 6.71
N VAL A 39 -2.81 -10.69 6.01
CA VAL A 39 -2.52 -11.97 5.33
C VAL A 39 -1.92 -11.66 3.96
N VAL A 40 -0.74 -12.22 3.68
CA VAL A 40 -0.07 -12.14 2.37
C VAL A 40 -0.21 -13.49 1.66
N PRO A 41 -0.92 -13.56 0.53
CA PRO A 41 -1.11 -14.79 -0.24
C PRO A 41 0.22 -15.41 -0.72
N LEU A 42 0.25 -16.74 -0.89
CA LEU A 42 1.42 -17.45 -1.42
C LEU A 42 1.84 -16.99 -2.83
N SER A 43 0.89 -16.69 -3.71
CA SER A 43 1.17 -16.14 -5.04
C SER A 43 1.92 -14.81 -4.94
N ARG A 44 1.45 -13.93 -4.06
CA ARG A 44 2.06 -12.62 -3.83
C ARG A 44 3.44 -12.71 -3.20
N LEU A 45 3.61 -13.61 -2.23
CA LEU A 45 4.93 -13.91 -1.67
C LEU A 45 5.90 -14.42 -2.73
N ALA A 46 5.42 -15.14 -3.75
CA ALA A 46 6.26 -15.57 -4.87
C ALA A 46 6.70 -14.35 -5.71
N GLU A 47 5.77 -13.50 -6.13
CA GLU A 47 6.08 -12.28 -6.88
C GLU A 47 7.09 -11.37 -6.17
N MET A 48 7.00 -11.22 -4.84
CA MET A 48 7.93 -10.37 -4.08
C MET A 48 9.28 -11.04 -3.81
N THR A 49 9.38 -12.36 -4.00
CA THR A 49 10.58 -13.13 -3.68
C THR A 49 11.48 -13.35 -4.89
N TRP A 50 10.89 -13.48 -6.08
CA TRP A 50 11.58 -13.68 -7.34
C TRP A 50 11.48 -12.43 -8.20
N ASP A 51 12.62 -12.01 -8.75
CA ASP A 51 12.69 -10.83 -9.62
C ASP A 51 12.12 -11.15 -11.02
N ASP A 52 12.20 -12.42 -11.44
CA ASP A 52 11.64 -12.98 -12.68
C ASP A 52 10.53 -14.01 -12.36
N GLU A 53 10.05 -14.71 -13.39
CA GLU A 53 9.00 -15.72 -13.25
C GLU A 53 9.33 -16.78 -12.17
N PRO A 54 8.46 -16.97 -11.15
CA PRO A 54 8.71 -17.92 -10.08
C PRO A 54 8.86 -19.36 -10.62
N PRO A 55 9.80 -20.17 -10.11
CA PRO A 55 9.94 -21.55 -10.53
C PRO A 55 8.69 -22.36 -10.13
N ALA A 56 8.43 -23.48 -10.81
CA ALA A 56 7.33 -24.39 -10.45
C ALA A 56 7.36 -24.87 -8.98
N SER A 57 8.53 -24.78 -8.32
CA SER A 57 8.72 -25.12 -6.91
C SER A 57 8.55 -23.95 -5.93
N ALA A 58 8.12 -22.76 -6.39
CA ALA A 58 8.05 -21.53 -5.60
C ALA A 58 7.28 -21.71 -4.29
N VAL A 59 6.06 -22.28 -4.35
CA VAL A 59 5.24 -22.53 -3.15
C VAL A 59 5.96 -23.40 -2.12
N LYS A 60 6.64 -24.46 -2.57
CA LYS A 60 7.44 -25.33 -1.68
C LYS A 60 8.60 -24.56 -1.06
N GLN A 61 9.28 -23.73 -1.84
CA GLN A 61 10.39 -22.92 -1.35
C GLN A 61 9.96 -21.81 -0.38
N LEU A 62 8.77 -21.23 -0.58
CA LEU A 62 8.17 -20.27 0.36
C LEU A 62 7.83 -20.92 1.69
N ARG A 63 7.16 -22.08 1.66
CA ARG A 63 6.86 -22.89 2.86
C ARG A 63 8.12 -23.25 3.64
N ASN A 64 9.18 -23.67 2.94
CA ASN A 64 10.48 -23.95 3.56
C ASN A 64 11.11 -22.70 4.17
N SER A 65 10.99 -21.55 3.49
CA SER A 65 11.51 -20.27 3.99
C SER A 65 10.78 -19.85 5.26
N VAL A 66 9.45 -19.94 5.30
CA VAL A 66 8.63 -19.64 6.48
C VAL A 66 8.94 -20.60 7.63
N SER A 67 9.10 -21.90 7.35
CA SER A 67 9.50 -22.88 8.37
C SER A 67 10.84 -22.52 9.01
N ALA A 68 11.85 -22.22 8.19
CA ALA A 68 13.17 -21.80 8.67
C ALA A 68 13.13 -20.45 9.41
N LEU A 69 12.28 -19.52 8.99
CA LEU A 69 12.06 -18.26 9.69
C LEU A 69 11.46 -18.49 11.07
N ARG A 70 10.42 -19.33 11.19
CA ARG A 70 9.80 -19.66 12.49
C ARG A 70 10.81 -20.26 13.45
N GLU A 71 11.61 -21.22 12.99
CA GLU A 71 12.68 -21.81 13.80
C GLU A 71 13.67 -20.75 14.27
N ARG A 72 14.16 -19.92 13.35
CA ARG A 72 15.17 -18.89 13.65
C ARG A 72 14.65 -17.80 14.61
N LEU A 73 13.40 -17.41 14.44
CA LEU A 73 12.73 -16.43 15.30
C LEU A 73 12.33 -17.04 16.65
N GLY A 74 12.49 -18.36 16.86
CA GLY A 74 12.03 -19.04 18.06
C GLY A 74 10.50 -19.07 18.16
N ASP A 75 9.82 -18.99 17.02
CA ASP A 75 8.37 -19.00 16.87
C ASP A 75 7.82 -20.42 16.67
N SER A 76 8.24 -21.36 17.50
CA SER A 76 7.79 -22.76 17.44
C SER A 76 6.29 -22.90 17.69
N ALA A 77 5.71 -21.99 18.48
CA ALA A 77 4.29 -21.92 18.77
C ALA A 77 3.46 -21.22 17.67
N GLN A 78 4.09 -20.76 16.58
CA GLN A 78 3.45 -20.06 15.44
C GLN A 78 2.59 -18.87 15.88
N ARG A 79 3.07 -18.08 16.83
CA ARG A 79 2.38 -16.90 17.34
C ARG A 79 2.78 -15.63 16.58
N LEU A 80 4.00 -15.63 16.03
CA LEU A 80 4.56 -14.51 15.28
C LEU A 80 4.24 -14.64 13.79
N ILE A 81 4.60 -15.74 13.13
CA ILE A 81 4.23 -15.98 11.73
C ILE A 81 3.15 -17.06 11.71
N LEU A 82 1.93 -16.68 11.34
CA LEU A 82 0.76 -17.53 11.29
C LEU A 82 0.54 -18.05 9.87
N THR A 83 0.09 -19.29 9.76
CA THR A 83 -0.46 -19.83 8.52
C THR A 83 -1.94 -19.48 8.50
N GLU A 84 -2.35 -18.63 7.56
CA GLU A 84 -3.75 -18.22 7.38
C GLU A 84 -4.04 -18.20 5.88
N GLU A 85 -4.89 -19.12 5.41
CA GLU A 85 -5.22 -19.23 3.98
C GLU A 85 -5.70 -17.89 3.40
N PRO A 86 -5.24 -17.48 2.20
CA PRO A 86 -4.43 -18.25 1.24
C PRO A 86 -2.89 -18.10 1.41
N GLY A 87 -2.40 -17.74 2.60
CA GLY A 87 -0.96 -17.55 2.82
C GLY A 87 -0.53 -17.40 4.27
N TYR A 88 0.18 -16.31 4.58
CA TYR A 88 0.81 -16.08 5.89
C TYR A 88 0.57 -14.68 6.41
N ARG A 89 0.49 -14.55 7.74
CA ARG A 89 0.44 -13.27 8.45
C ARG A 89 1.59 -13.20 9.44
N ILE A 90 2.26 -12.06 9.54
CA ILE A 90 3.15 -11.77 10.67
C ILE A 90 2.43 -10.86 11.67
N ARG A 91 2.43 -11.23 12.95
CA ARG A 91 1.88 -10.42 14.04
C ARG A 91 2.98 -9.63 14.74
N VAL A 92 2.94 -8.32 14.60
CA VAL A 92 3.90 -7.41 15.23
C VAL A 92 3.16 -6.28 15.92
N ALA A 93 3.58 -5.94 17.13
CA ALA A 93 3.11 -4.74 17.80
C ALA A 93 3.80 -3.51 17.21
N GLU A 94 3.21 -2.33 17.40
CA GLU A 94 3.76 -1.07 16.92
C GLU A 94 5.20 -0.84 17.38
N GLN A 95 5.48 -1.09 18.66
CA GLN A 95 6.82 -0.95 19.23
C GLN A 95 7.85 -1.98 18.75
N ASP A 96 7.43 -3.01 18.03
CA ASP A 96 8.29 -4.12 17.59
C ASP A 96 8.77 -3.96 16.14
N LEU A 97 8.31 -2.94 15.40
CA LEU A 97 8.69 -2.69 14.00
C LEU A 97 9.03 -1.22 13.79
N ASP A 98 10.24 -0.91 13.30
CA ASP A 98 10.72 0.46 13.10
C ASP A 98 9.83 1.29 12.18
N SER A 99 9.24 0.70 11.14
CA SER A 99 8.31 1.40 10.26
C SER A 99 7.01 1.79 10.97
N LEU A 100 6.50 0.96 11.90
CA LEU A 100 5.33 1.29 12.72
C LEU A 100 5.67 2.29 13.82
N ARG A 101 6.85 2.19 14.46
CA ARG A 101 7.30 3.20 15.45
C ARG A 101 7.56 4.55 14.80
N PHE A 102 8.24 4.55 13.65
CA PHE A 102 8.41 5.75 12.85
C PHE A 102 7.04 6.29 12.46
N ALA A 103 6.11 5.39 12.10
CA ALA A 103 4.74 5.76 11.82
C ALA A 103 4.09 6.54 12.98
N ALA A 104 3.99 5.93 14.15
CA ALA A 104 3.42 6.59 15.32
C ALA A 104 4.19 7.87 15.74
N GLY A 105 5.52 7.85 15.65
CA GLY A 105 6.40 8.91 16.15
C GLY A 105 6.34 10.24 15.40
N VAL A 106 6.03 10.23 14.09
CA VAL A 106 5.80 11.47 13.33
C VAL A 106 4.31 11.74 13.07
N ALA A 107 3.43 11.09 13.85
CA ALA A 107 1.98 11.07 13.63
C ALA A 107 1.62 10.64 12.19
N LEU A 108 2.31 9.64 11.63
CA LEU A 108 1.89 8.98 10.39
C LEU A 108 0.54 8.25 10.53
N ASP A 109 -0.21 8.29 11.63
CA ASP A 109 -1.66 7.99 11.50
C ASP A 109 -2.31 8.93 10.44
N ARG A 110 -1.77 10.15 10.30
CA ARG A 110 -2.05 11.14 9.25
C ARG A 110 -1.41 10.83 7.89
N TYR A 111 -0.32 10.07 7.86
CA TYR A 111 0.49 9.79 6.65
C TYR A 111 0.57 8.28 6.32
N ALA A 112 -0.16 7.41 7.02
CA ALA A 112 -0.26 5.96 6.79
C ALA A 112 -0.86 5.69 5.41
N LEU A 113 -1.57 6.68 4.87
CA LEU A 113 -2.04 6.78 3.50
C LEU A 113 -0.91 7.03 2.48
N HIS A 114 0.18 7.72 2.83
CA HIS A 114 1.39 7.70 1.99
C HIS A 114 2.17 6.39 2.14
N LEU A 115 1.94 5.63 3.20
CA LEU A 115 2.32 4.22 3.24
C LEU A 115 1.42 3.38 2.32
N VAL A 116 0.15 3.77 2.08
CA VAL A 116 -0.69 3.21 1.00
C VAL A 116 -0.17 3.61 -0.39
N ASP A 117 0.40 4.80 -0.55
CA ASP A 117 1.10 5.21 -1.79
C ASP A 117 2.47 4.52 -1.97
N ALA A 118 3.21 4.29 -0.88
CA ALA A 118 4.45 3.51 -0.89
C ALA A 118 4.17 1.99 -1.02
N LEU A 119 3.07 1.51 -0.45
CA LEU A 119 2.47 0.22 -0.79
C LEU A 119 1.91 0.27 -2.21
N GLY A 120 1.63 1.43 -2.77
CA GLY A 120 1.38 1.70 -4.19
C GLY A 120 2.53 1.23 -5.09
N PHE A 121 3.77 1.28 -4.61
CA PHE A 121 4.93 0.67 -5.28
C PHE A 121 4.90 -0.87 -5.23
N LEU A 122 4.30 -1.46 -4.19
CA LEU A 122 3.99 -2.88 -4.17
C LEU A 122 2.72 -3.19 -5.01
N VAL A 123 1.69 -2.35 -4.99
CA VAL A 123 0.45 -2.46 -5.75
C VAL A 123 0.65 -2.18 -7.25
N LEU A 124 1.74 -1.51 -7.66
CA LEU A 124 2.20 -1.41 -9.06
C LEU A 124 2.54 -2.77 -9.67
N MET A 125 2.70 -3.80 -8.84
CA MET A 125 2.90 -5.20 -9.25
C MET A 125 1.64 -6.07 -9.05
N GLY A 126 0.50 -5.51 -8.65
CA GLY A 126 -0.79 -6.21 -8.52
C GLY A 126 -1.78 -5.77 -9.61
N GLY A 127 -2.80 -6.58 -9.87
CA GLY A 127 -3.86 -6.25 -10.82
C GLY A 127 -4.69 -5.04 -10.38
N TRP A 128 -5.32 -4.38 -11.34
CA TRP A 128 -6.17 -3.21 -11.06
C TRP A 128 -7.37 -3.55 -10.17
N GLU A 129 -7.84 -4.80 -10.19
CA GLU A 129 -8.97 -5.30 -9.41
C GLU A 129 -8.66 -5.34 -7.91
N GLU A 130 -7.48 -5.87 -7.53
CA GLU A 130 -7.04 -5.91 -6.13
C GLU A 130 -6.82 -4.51 -5.55
N ARG A 131 -6.42 -3.55 -6.41
CA ARG A 131 -6.31 -2.13 -6.03
C ARG A 131 -7.69 -1.55 -5.72
N VAL A 132 -8.71 -1.84 -6.52
CA VAL A 132 -10.10 -1.40 -6.28
C VAL A 132 -10.65 -2.01 -5.00
N ASP A 133 -10.42 -3.30 -4.73
CA ASP A 133 -10.89 -3.98 -3.53
C ASP A 133 -10.28 -3.39 -2.25
N THR A 134 -8.96 -3.19 -2.28
CA THR A 134 -8.21 -2.62 -1.15
C THR A 134 -8.66 -1.18 -0.88
N ALA A 135 -8.78 -0.35 -1.92
CA ALA A 135 -9.25 1.02 -1.77
C ALA A 135 -10.72 1.07 -1.32
N THR A 136 -11.57 0.13 -1.75
CA THR A 136 -12.95 0.03 -1.28
C THR A 136 -13.03 -0.31 0.22
N ALA A 137 -12.18 -1.21 0.70
CA ALA A 137 -12.06 -1.48 2.14
C ALA A 137 -11.55 -0.25 2.90
N GLY A 138 -10.55 0.45 2.36
CA GLY A 138 -10.01 1.70 2.90
C GLY A 138 -11.07 2.80 2.99
N LEU A 139 -11.94 2.94 1.98
CA LEU A 139 -12.97 3.98 1.93
C LEU A 139 -13.99 3.81 3.05
N ARG A 140 -14.35 2.55 3.36
CA ARG A 140 -15.22 2.25 4.50
C ARG A 140 -14.56 2.65 5.82
N ALA A 141 -13.23 2.47 5.94
CA ALA A 141 -12.50 2.88 7.15
C ALA A 141 -12.40 4.40 7.27
N ALA A 142 -12.08 5.10 6.17
CA ALA A 142 -12.00 6.56 6.12
C ALA A 142 -13.35 7.21 6.49
N ARG A 143 -14.47 6.68 5.98
CA ARG A 143 -15.81 7.18 6.34
C ARG A 143 -16.14 6.99 7.82
N ARG A 144 -15.65 5.92 8.45
CA ARG A 144 -15.85 5.68 9.89
C ARG A 144 -14.97 6.58 10.76
N SER A 145 -13.79 6.96 10.30
CA SER A 145 -12.94 7.90 11.05
C SER A 145 -13.47 9.33 11.00
N GLY A 146 -14.32 9.66 10.02
CA GLY A 146 -14.91 10.99 9.85
C GLY A 146 -13.92 12.04 9.35
N LEU A 147 -12.72 11.63 8.95
CA LEU A 147 -11.68 12.52 8.45
C LEU A 147 -11.86 12.71 6.94
N THR A 148 -12.41 13.86 6.55
CA THR A 148 -12.71 14.20 5.15
C THR A 148 -11.51 14.07 4.21
N GLU A 149 -10.33 14.45 4.66
CA GLU A 149 -9.07 14.29 3.92
C GLU A 149 -8.76 12.82 3.57
N HIS A 150 -9.10 11.90 4.47
CA HIS A 150 -8.85 10.47 4.25
C HIS A 150 -9.84 9.90 3.24
N GLU A 151 -11.09 10.35 3.28
CA GLU A 151 -12.09 9.98 2.28
C GLU A 151 -11.68 10.48 0.89
N ALA A 152 -11.25 11.74 0.78
CA ALA A 152 -10.77 12.32 -0.47
C ALA A 152 -9.60 11.51 -1.07
N ASN A 153 -8.60 11.19 -0.26
CA ASN A 153 -7.43 10.40 -0.66
C ASN A 153 -7.81 9.00 -1.20
N VAL A 154 -8.66 8.27 -0.47
CA VAL A 154 -8.99 6.90 -0.86
C VAL A 154 -9.90 6.87 -2.09
N LEU A 155 -10.79 7.86 -2.24
CA LEU A 155 -11.59 8.02 -3.46
C LEU A 155 -10.72 8.30 -4.68
N LEU A 156 -9.71 9.16 -4.54
CA LEU A 156 -8.73 9.43 -5.60
C LEU A 156 -8.01 8.14 -6.02
N ALA A 157 -7.43 7.41 -5.06
CA ALA A 157 -6.68 6.18 -5.32
C ALA A 157 -7.55 5.06 -5.93
N ARG A 158 -8.83 4.95 -5.52
CA ARG A 158 -9.78 4.02 -6.14
C ARG A 158 -10.17 4.46 -7.54
N GLY A 159 -10.47 5.75 -7.71
CA GLY A 159 -10.80 6.37 -8.98
C GLY A 159 -9.73 6.10 -10.04
N GLU A 160 -8.46 6.35 -9.73
CA GLU A 160 -7.31 6.03 -10.58
C GLU A 160 -7.32 4.58 -11.08
N ALA A 161 -7.55 3.63 -10.17
CA ALA A 161 -7.60 2.20 -10.52
C ALA A 161 -8.78 1.90 -11.45
N LEU A 162 -9.95 2.48 -11.15
CA LEU A 162 -11.17 2.32 -11.94
C LEU A 162 -11.03 2.93 -13.35
N VAL A 163 -10.27 4.02 -13.51
CA VAL A 163 -9.94 4.60 -14.84
C VAL A 163 -9.21 3.58 -15.71
N GLN A 164 -8.26 2.84 -15.14
CA GLN A 164 -7.49 1.82 -15.88
C GLN A 164 -8.36 0.63 -16.27
N MET A 165 -9.32 0.26 -15.41
CA MET A 165 -10.31 -0.79 -15.67
C MET A 165 -11.46 -0.35 -16.57
N ARG A 166 -11.56 0.95 -16.92
CA ARG A 166 -12.69 1.55 -17.65
C ARG A 166 -14.03 1.32 -16.93
N HIS A 167 -14.01 1.34 -15.60
CA HIS A 167 -15.18 1.10 -14.77
C HIS A 167 -16.02 2.38 -14.64
N PRO A 168 -17.37 2.30 -14.66
CA PRO A 168 -18.24 3.48 -14.59
C PRO A 168 -18.09 4.28 -13.29
N ASP A 169 -17.71 3.62 -12.18
CA ASP A 169 -17.54 4.27 -10.89
C ASP A 169 -16.29 5.17 -10.79
N ALA A 170 -15.44 5.23 -11.82
CA ALA A 170 -14.28 6.11 -11.83
C ALA A 170 -14.67 7.60 -11.73
N GLU A 171 -15.66 8.03 -12.53
CA GLU A 171 -16.06 9.44 -12.59
C GLU A 171 -16.69 9.93 -11.27
N PRO A 172 -17.65 9.20 -10.65
CA PRO A 172 -18.20 9.58 -9.36
C PRO A 172 -17.15 9.66 -8.24
N ASP A 173 -16.20 8.73 -8.22
CA ASP A 173 -15.15 8.71 -7.19
C ASP A 173 -14.20 9.89 -7.32
N LEU A 174 -13.70 10.14 -8.53
CA LEU A 174 -12.79 11.25 -8.79
C LEU A 174 -13.48 12.61 -8.59
N THR A 175 -14.75 12.74 -8.98
CA THR A 175 -15.54 13.95 -8.74
C THR A 175 -15.70 14.20 -7.25
N ARG A 176 -16.06 13.16 -6.48
CA ARG A 176 -16.21 13.30 -5.02
C ARG A 176 -14.87 13.60 -4.34
N ALA A 177 -13.77 12.99 -4.80
CA ALA A 177 -12.43 13.30 -4.33
C ALA A 177 -12.08 14.78 -4.55
N SER A 178 -12.36 15.32 -5.75
CA SER A 178 -12.14 16.74 -6.06
C SER A 178 -12.95 17.66 -5.15
N THR A 179 -14.26 17.40 -5.00
CA THR A 179 -15.12 18.20 -4.10
C THR A 179 -14.61 18.20 -2.67
N LEU A 180 -14.23 17.03 -2.14
CA LEU A 180 -13.71 16.94 -0.78
C LEU A 180 -12.35 17.64 -0.63
N ALA A 181 -11.50 17.57 -1.64
CA ALA A 181 -10.21 18.26 -1.65
C ALA A 181 -10.37 19.79 -1.67
N GLU A 182 -11.39 20.30 -2.35
CA GLU A 182 -11.79 21.72 -2.33
C GLU A 182 -12.33 22.11 -0.94
N GLU A 183 -13.24 21.33 -0.36
CA GLU A 183 -13.82 21.58 0.97
C GLU A 183 -12.76 21.69 2.07
N ILE A 184 -11.72 20.85 2.03
CA ILE A 184 -10.63 20.84 3.03
C ILE A 184 -9.47 21.78 2.68
N GLY A 185 -9.49 22.43 1.51
CA GLY A 185 -8.41 23.30 1.05
C GLY A 185 -7.08 22.59 0.78
N ASN A 186 -7.09 21.29 0.48
CA ASN A 186 -5.86 20.53 0.20
C ASN A 186 -5.51 20.64 -1.30
N LEU A 187 -4.59 21.56 -1.63
CA LEU A 187 -4.17 21.83 -3.01
C LEU A 187 -3.55 20.62 -3.71
N HIS A 188 -2.83 19.76 -2.99
CA HIS A 188 -2.23 18.57 -3.58
C HIS A 188 -3.31 17.61 -4.11
N LEU A 189 -4.36 17.37 -3.31
CA LEU A 189 -5.47 16.51 -3.71
C LEU A 189 -6.35 17.14 -4.78
N GLN A 190 -6.51 18.46 -4.78
CA GLN A 190 -7.21 19.15 -5.86
C GLN A 190 -6.49 18.96 -7.20
N ILE A 191 -5.16 19.16 -7.23
CA ILE A 191 -4.35 18.97 -8.44
C ILE A 191 -4.43 17.53 -8.93
N ALA A 192 -4.29 16.56 -8.02
CA ALA A 192 -4.30 15.14 -8.38
C ALA A 192 -5.68 14.69 -8.89
N ALA A 193 -6.76 15.05 -8.19
CA ALA A 193 -8.12 14.71 -8.62
C ALA A 193 -8.48 15.31 -9.99
N ARG A 194 -8.11 16.57 -10.23
CA ARG A 194 -8.31 17.23 -11.53
C ARG A 194 -7.48 16.57 -12.64
N THR A 195 -6.24 16.20 -12.34
CA THR A 195 -5.40 15.49 -13.31
C THR A 195 -6.04 14.16 -13.72
N GLU A 196 -6.54 13.38 -12.77
CA GLU A 196 -7.17 12.08 -13.04
C GLU A 196 -8.53 12.20 -13.73
N LEU A 197 -9.35 13.21 -13.38
CA LEU A 197 -10.57 13.54 -14.12
C LEU A 197 -10.25 13.87 -15.58
N GLY A 198 -9.25 14.71 -15.83
CA GLY A 198 -8.79 15.03 -17.18
C GLY A 198 -8.37 13.78 -17.97
N GLN A 199 -7.66 12.84 -17.32
CA GLN A 199 -7.26 11.58 -17.97
C GLN A 199 -8.45 10.69 -18.30
N LEU A 200 -9.42 10.56 -17.39
CA LEU A 200 -10.66 9.83 -17.60
C LEU A 200 -11.45 10.40 -18.79
N LEU A 201 -11.70 11.70 -18.78
CA LEU A 201 -12.44 12.41 -19.83
C LEU A 201 -11.76 12.29 -21.20
N ARG A 202 -10.43 12.40 -21.23
CA ARG A 202 -9.65 12.18 -22.45
C ARG A 202 -9.84 10.77 -23.02
N ARG A 203 -9.86 9.73 -22.17
CA ARG A 203 -10.14 8.34 -22.60
C ARG A 203 -11.57 8.14 -23.09
N GLN A 204 -12.52 8.91 -22.56
CA GLN A 204 -13.91 8.97 -23.01
C GLN A 204 -14.11 9.87 -24.25
N THR A 205 -13.04 10.42 -24.84
CA THR A 205 -13.08 11.35 -25.99
C THR A 205 -13.79 12.70 -25.71
N ARG A 206 -13.97 13.06 -24.43
CA ARG A 206 -14.53 14.35 -23.98
C ARG A 206 -13.43 15.40 -23.85
N PHE A 207 -12.76 15.71 -24.96
CA PHE A 207 -11.51 16.47 -24.95
C PHE A 207 -11.62 17.90 -24.41
N ALA A 208 -12.73 18.60 -24.67
CA ALA A 208 -12.93 19.97 -24.19
C ALA A 208 -13.03 20.03 -22.66
N GLU A 209 -13.75 19.08 -22.07
CA GLU A 209 -13.89 18.95 -20.61
C GLU A 209 -12.56 18.52 -19.99
N ALA A 210 -11.87 17.55 -20.60
CA ALA A 210 -10.55 17.10 -20.16
C ALA A 210 -9.54 18.25 -20.11
N LEU A 211 -9.56 19.13 -21.12
CA LEU A 211 -8.68 20.30 -21.16
C LEU A 211 -8.98 21.28 -20.02
N GLY A 212 -10.25 21.46 -19.67
CA GLY A 212 -10.68 22.28 -18.53
C GLY A 212 -10.06 21.80 -17.21
N ASP A 213 -10.17 20.50 -16.93
CA ASP A 213 -9.59 19.92 -15.71
C ASP A 213 -8.05 20.02 -15.67
N PHE A 214 -7.37 19.80 -16.82
CA PHE A 214 -5.91 19.98 -16.89
C PHE A 214 -5.49 21.44 -16.68
N ASP A 215 -6.24 22.40 -17.23
CA ASP A 215 -5.94 23.82 -17.03
C ASP A 215 -6.15 24.27 -15.59
N GLU A 216 -7.20 23.79 -14.92
CA GLU A 216 -7.40 24.04 -13.49
C GLU A 216 -6.29 23.44 -12.64
N ALA A 217 -5.91 22.17 -12.88
CA ALA A 217 -4.77 21.55 -12.21
C ALA A 217 -3.47 22.34 -12.41
N ARG A 218 -3.22 22.81 -13.64
CA ARG A 218 -2.05 23.64 -13.97
C ARG A 218 -2.08 24.99 -13.26
N VAL A 219 -3.24 25.64 -13.15
CA VAL A 219 -3.38 26.92 -12.43
C VAL A 219 -3.11 26.73 -10.94
N LEU A 220 -3.69 25.70 -10.32
CA LEU A 220 -3.46 25.36 -8.92
C LEU A 220 -1.99 25.03 -8.63
N SER A 221 -1.31 24.41 -9.59
CA SER A 221 0.11 24.03 -9.46
C SER A 221 1.07 25.23 -9.47
N ARG A 222 0.67 26.39 -10.01
CA ARG A 222 1.50 27.61 -10.03
C ARG A 222 1.75 28.22 -8.64
N GLY A 223 0.99 27.80 -7.63
CA GLY A 223 1.19 28.21 -6.23
C GLY A 223 2.37 27.54 -5.52
N PHE A 224 3.06 26.58 -6.16
CA PHE A 224 4.22 25.87 -5.60
C PHE A 224 5.58 26.44 -6.05
N ASP A 225 5.60 27.44 -6.94
CA ASP A 225 6.80 28.15 -7.37
C ASP A 225 7.12 29.34 -6.44
N THR A 226 7.46 29.07 -5.17
CA THR A 226 8.14 29.99 -4.21
C THR A 226 8.87 29.17 -3.16
#